data_AF-A0A0G1X843-F1
#
_entry.id   AF-A0A0G1X843-F1
#
_cell.length_a   1.000
_cell.length_b   1.000
_cell.length_c   1.000
_cell.angle_alpha   90.00
_cell.angle_beta   90.00
_cell.angle_gamma   90.00
#
_symmetry.space_group_name_H-M   'P 1'
#
loop_
_entity.id
_entity.type
_entity.pdbx_description
1 polymer ?
#
loop_
_entity_poly.entity_id
_entity_poly.type
_entity_poly.pdbx_seq_one_letter_code
_entity_poly.pdbx_strand_id
1 'polypeptide(L)'
;LRREVQQIPEVVVGADQRTVEQLIPVWLARDQGKLAEHPMQIIMLEEIRLQLEAFAAYARAVGQPAIAETYETDLAIANELLTQKEDLRKRNPLQALKNDQVFFGICLYLERLRKKLKKK
;
A
#
# COMPACT_ATOMS: atom_id res chain seq x y z
N LEU A 1 23.65 14.92 -12.23
CA LEU A 1 22.36 14.20 -12.37
C LEU A 1 22.35 12.76 -11.79
N ARG A 2 23.32 12.31 -10.97
CA ARG A 2 23.38 10.90 -10.50
C ARG A 2 23.29 10.68 -8.98
N ARG A 3 22.93 11.70 -8.19
CA ARG A 3 22.84 11.57 -6.71
C ARG A 3 21.45 11.80 -6.11
N GLU A 4 20.48 12.32 -6.86
CA GLU A 4 19.18 12.73 -6.32
C GLU A 4 18.11 11.62 -6.29
N VAL A 5 18.37 10.46 -6.89
CA VAL A 5 17.39 9.34 -6.99
C VAL A 5 17.62 8.27 -5.91
N GLN A 6 18.56 8.47 -4.97
CA GLN A 6 19.00 7.39 -4.06
C GLN A 6 18.05 7.10 -2.88
N GLN A 7 16.98 7.88 -2.71
CA GLN A 7 16.06 7.73 -1.57
C GLN A 7 14.59 7.68 -2.03
N ILE A 8 14.30 6.89 -3.06
CA ILE A 8 12.90 6.60 -3.42
C ILE A 8 12.44 5.39 -2.60
N PRO A 9 11.37 5.51 -1.80
CA PRO A 9 10.72 4.38 -1.16
C PRO A 9 10.29 3.31 -2.16
N GLU A 10 10.85 2.11 -2.03
CA GLU A 10 10.37 0.94 -2.75
C GLU A 10 9.32 0.20 -1.90
N VAL A 11 8.20 -0.14 -2.54
CA VAL A 11 7.10 -0.91 -1.95
C VAL A 11 6.72 -2.03 -2.90
N VAL A 12 6.32 -3.16 -2.35
CA VAL A 12 5.86 -4.32 -3.12
C VAL A 12 4.35 -4.30 -3.13
N VAL A 13 3.73 -4.31 -4.31
CA VAL A 13 2.28 -4.41 -4.43
C VAL A 13 1.91 -5.82 -4.89
N GLY A 14 1.24 -6.56 -4.01
CA GLY A 14 0.71 -7.89 -4.26
C GLY A 14 -0.77 -7.88 -4.62
N ALA A 15 -1.16 -8.77 -5.53
CA ALA A 15 -2.56 -9.10 -5.76
C ALA A 15 -2.68 -10.55 -6.17
N ASP A 16 -3.73 -11.21 -5.71
CA ASP A 16 -4.08 -12.56 -6.11
C ASP A 16 -4.43 -12.62 -7.60
N GLN A 17 -4.18 -13.77 -8.21
CA GLN A 17 -4.46 -14.00 -9.63
C GLN A 17 -5.90 -13.63 -9.99
N ARG A 18 -6.88 -13.97 -9.15
CA ARG A 18 -8.30 -13.69 -9.41
C ARG A 18 -8.59 -12.18 -9.47
N THR A 19 -7.95 -11.40 -8.60
CA THR A 19 -8.08 -9.94 -8.58
C THR A 19 -7.52 -9.33 -9.86
N VAL A 20 -6.40 -9.86 -10.34
CA VAL A 20 -5.78 -9.42 -11.62
C VAL A 20 -6.64 -9.82 -12.82
N GLU A 21 -7.18 -11.04 -12.83
CA GLU A 21 -8.08 -11.52 -13.89
C GLU A 21 -9.34 -10.67 -14.02
N GLN A 22 -9.87 -10.14 -12.92
CA GLN A 22 -11.02 -9.22 -12.94
C GLN A 22 -10.67 -7.82 -13.48
N LEU A 23 -9.43 -7.37 -13.27
CA LEU A 23 -8.96 -6.06 -13.73
C LEU A 23 -8.72 -6.03 -15.25
N ILE A 24 -8.13 -7.09 -15.81
CA ILE A 24 -7.71 -7.18 -17.22
C ILE A 24 -8.82 -6.77 -18.20
N PRO A 25 -10.04 -7.34 -18.18
CA PRO A 25 -11.06 -7.01 -19.18
C PRO A 25 -11.49 -5.55 -19.09
N VAL A 26 -11.56 -4.98 -17.89
CA VAL A 26 -11.93 -3.58 -17.66
C VAL A 26 -10.85 -2.64 -18.19
N TRP A 27 -9.58 -2.99 -17.96
CA TRP A 27 -8.43 -2.26 -18.46
C TRP A 27 -8.37 -2.26 -20.00
N LEU A 28 -8.52 -3.43 -20.62
CA LEU A 28 -8.50 -3.59 -22.08
C LEU A 28 -9.65 -2.85 -22.77
N ALA A 29 -10.83 -2.82 -22.13
CA ALA A 29 -11.98 -2.07 -22.61
C ALA A 29 -11.83 -0.54 -22.47
N ARG A 30 -10.77 -0.05 -21.80
CA ARG A 30 -10.56 1.36 -21.46
C ARG A 30 -11.74 1.98 -20.69
N ASP A 31 -12.47 1.16 -19.94
CA ASP A 31 -13.63 1.58 -19.17
C ASP A 31 -13.19 2.32 -17.90
N GLN A 32 -12.97 3.63 -18.04
CA GLN A 32 -12.48 4.49 -16.94
C GLN A 32 -13.44 4.49 -15.75
N GLY A 33 -14.75 4.36 -15.98
CA GLY A 33 -15.74 4.33 -14.91
C GLY A 33 -15.57 3.09 -14.04
N LYS A 34 -15.49 1.90 -14.65
CA LYS A 34 -15.26 0.65 -13.90
C LYS A 34 -13.85 0.57 -13.32
N LEU A 35 -12.83 1.09 -14.00
CA LEU A 35 -11.49 1.19 -13.42
C LEU A 35 -11.51 2.03 -12.15
N ALA A 36 -12.21 3.18 -12.17
CA ALA A 36 -12.35 4.09 -11.03
C ALA A 36 -13.09 3.47 -9.83
N GLU A 37 -13.89 2.43 -10.04
CA GLU A 37 -14.56 1.67 -8.98
C GLU A 37 -13.90 0.32 -8.67
N HIS A 38 -12.82 -0.05 -9.35
CA HIS A 38 -12.22 -1.36 -9.19
C HIS A 38 -11.53 -1.51 -7.82
N PRO A 39 -11.75 -2.61 -7.07
CA PRO A 39 -11.16 -2.82 -5.74
C PRO A 39 -9.63 -2.79 -5.70
N MET A 40 -8.97 -3.13 -6.81
CA MET A 40 -7.51 -3.05 -6.97
C MET A 40 -6.94 -1.70 -6.55
N GLN A 41 -7.65 -0.58 -6.81
CA GLN A 41 -7.15 0.73 -6.37
C GLN A 41 -6.95 0.82 -4.85
N ILE A 42 -7.86 0.22 -4.08
CA ILE A 42 -7.76 0.20 -2.62
C ILE A 42 -6.68 -0.78 -2.16
N ILE A 43 -6.57 -1.95 -2.80
CA ILE A 43 -5.50 -2.93 -2.52
C ILE A 43 -4.13 -2.26 -2.67
N MET A 44 -3.86 -1.64 -3.82
CA MET A 44 -2.57 -0.98 -4.08
C MET A 44 -2.28 0.11 -3.05
N LEU A 45 -3.25 1.01 -2.80
CA LEU A 45 -3.05 2.14 -1.90
C LEU A 45 -2.87 1.70 -0.43
N GLU A 46 -3.59 0.67 0.03
CA GLU A 46 -3.42 0.15 1.39
C GLU A 46 -2.08 -0.56 1.56
N GLU A 47 -1.60 -1.32 0.58
CA GLU A 47 -0.27 -1.93 0.66
C GLU A 47 0.85 -0.88 0.70
N ILE A 48 0.75 0.14 -0.14
CA ILE A 48 1.68 1.28 -0.13
C ILE A 48 1.65 1.94 1.25
N ARG A 49 0.46 2.32 1.75
CA ARG A 49 0.30 2.98 3.06
C ARG A 49 0.88 2.13 4.20
N LEU A 50 0.54 0.85 4.26
CA LEU A 50 0.97 -0.04 5.34
C LEU A 50 2.49 -0.26 5.34
N GLN A 51 3.11 -0.37 4.16
CA GLN A 51 4.56 -0.51 4.04
C GLN A 51 5.28 0.77 4.43
N LEU A 52 4.85 1.92 3.93
CA LEU A 52 5.43 3.21 4.28
C LEU A 52 5.34 3.49 5.79
N GLU A 53 4.18 3.21 6.42
CA GLU A 53 3.99 3.31 7.87
C GLU A 53 4.97 2.40 8.63
N ALA A 54 5.12 1.14 8.19
CA ALA A 54 6.01 0.18 8.85
C ALA A 54 7.49 0.53 8.67
N PHE A 55 7.89 1.00 7.48
CA PHE A 55 9.28 1.33 7.17
C PHE A 55 9.70 2.66 7.82
N ALA A 56 8.82 3.66 7.87
CA ALA A 56 9.05 4.87 8.67
C ALA A 56 9.31 4.51 10.14
N ALA A 57 8.43 3.69 10.73
CA ALA A 57 8.58 3.25 12.12
C ALA A 57 9.88 2.47 12.36
N TYR A 58 10.26 1.59 11.42
CA TYR A 58 11.52 0.86 11.49
C TYR A 58 12.72 1.80 11.41
N ALA A 59 12.75 2.72 10.43
CA ALA A 59 13.83 3.69 10.23
C ALA A 59 14.03 4.58 11.47
N ARG A 60 12.95 5.06 12.09
CA ARG A 60 13.02 5.77 13.39
C ARG A 60 13.65 4.89 14.46
N ALA A 61 13.22 3.64 14.60
CA ALA A 61 13.69 2.72 15.64
C ALA A 61 15.18 2.34 15.50
N VAL A 62 15.75 2.39 14.29
CA VAL A 62 17.17 2.11 14.04
C VAL A 62 18.03 3.38 13.95
N GLY A 63 17.50 4.54 14.36
CA GLY A 63 18.25 5.79 14.42
C GLY A 63 18.50 6.45 13.06
N GLN A 64 17.61 6.23 12.08
CA GLN A 64 17.69 6.82 10.74
C GLN A 64 16.50 7.78 10.48
N PRO A 65 16.44 8.94 11.15
CA PRO A 65 15.30 9.85 11.08
C PRO A 65 15.07 10.45 9.69
N ALA A 66 16.14 10.76 8.94
CA ALA A 66 16.01 11.31 7.59
C ALA A 66 15.32 10.33 6.62
N ILE A 67 15.60 9.02 6.75
CA ILE A 67 14.95 7.99 5.93
C ILE A 67 13.48 7.82 6.36
N ALA A 68 13.20 7.91 7.67
CA ALA A 68 11.83 7.89 8.15
C ALA A 68 11.00 9.05 7.59
N GLU A 69 11.56 10.25 7.53
CA GLU A 69 10.90 11.44 6.98
C GLU A 69 10.57 11.28 5.49
N THR A 70 11.43 10.61 4.72
CA THR A 70 11.13 10.25 3.33
C THR A 70 9.90 9.36 3.24
N TYR A 71 9.83 8.28 4.04
CA TYR A 71 8.66 7.41 4.08
C TYR A 71 7.40 8.12 4.59
N GLU A 72 7.53 9.00 5.59
CA GLU A 72 6.42 9.79 6.15
C GLU A 72 5.84 10.78 5.12
N THR A 73 6.68 11.35 4.27
CA THR A 73 6.26 12.25 3.18
C THR A 73 5.40 11.50 2.17
N ASP A 74 5.85 10.35 1.68
CA ASP A 74 5.09 9.54 0.72
C ASP A 74 3.85 8.93 1.36
N LEU A 75 3.91 8.61 2.67
CA LEU A 75 2.76 8.13 3.43
C LEU A 75 1.64 9.17 3.46
N ALA A 76 1.95 10.46 3.55
CA ALA A 76 0.97 11.53 3.51
C ALA A 76 0.20 11.53 2.18
N ILE A 77 0.91 11.33 1.06
CA ILE A 77 0.30 11.24 -0.28
C ILE A 77 -0.64 10.04 -0.37
N ALA A 78 -0.20 8.86 0.10
CA ALA A 78 -1.03 7.66 0.11
C ALA A 78 -2.31 7.84 0.96
N ASN A 79 -2.19 8.49 2.12
CA ASN A 79 -3.32 8.80 3.00
C ASN A 79 -4.32 9.78 2.35
N GLU A 80 -3.82 10.79 1.64
CA GLU A 80 -4.67 11.73 0.93
C GLU A 80 -5.46 11.02 -0.18
N LEU A 81 -4.79 10.20 -0.99
CA LEU A 81 -5.43 9.42 -2.05
C LEU A 81 -6.49 8.45 -1.52
N LEU A 82 -6.23 7.81 -0.36
CA LEU A 82 -7.21 6.97 0.31
C LEU A 82 -8.41 7.77 0.80
N THR A 83 -8.19 8.98 1.31
CA THR A 83 -9.25 9.89 1.75
C THR A 83 -10.12 10.33 0.57
N GLN A 84 -9.50 10.66 -0.57
CA GLN A 84 -10.22 10.96 -1.82
C GLN A 84 -11.04 9.77 -2.33
N LYS A 85 -10.70 8.54 -1.92
CA LYS A 85 -11.37 7.29 -2.31
C LYS A 85 -12.12 6.63 -1.15
N GLU A 86 -12.46 7.40 -0.12
CA GLU A 86 -13.03 6.86 1.12
C GLU A 86 -14.33 6.07 0.88
N ASP A 87 -15.18 6.47 -0.07
CA ASP A 87 -16.40 5.73 -0.41
C ASP A 87 -16.09 4.37 -1.05
N LEU A 88 -15.06 4.31 -1.91
CA LEU A 88 -14.60 3.04 -2.49
C LEU A 88 -13.96 2.16 -1.42
N ARG A 89 -13.20 2.76 -0.51
CA ARG A 89 -12.56 2.09 0.63
C ARG A 89 -13.59 1.49 1.60
N LYS A 90 -14.66 2.21 1.90
CA LYS A 90 -15.79 1.72 2.73
C LYS A 90 -16.52 0.55 2.07
N ARG A 91 -16.69 0.58 0.76
CA ARG A 91 -17.28 -0.53 -0.03
C ARG A 91 -16.37 -1.76 -0.09
N ASN A 92 -15.05 -1.56 0.04
CA ASN A 92 -14.04 -2.60 -0.03
C ASN A 92 -13.20 -2.63 1.26
N PRO A 93 -13.80 -2.95 2.41
CA PRO A 93 -13.08 -2.93 3.67
C PRO A 93 -11.94 -3.94 3.62
N LEU A 94 -10.85 -3.66 4.35
CA LEU A 94 -9.68 -4.54 4.46
C LEU A 94 -10.05 -6.00 4.79
N GLN A 95 -11.13 -6.22 5.56
CA GLN A 95 -11.63 -7.56 5.86
C GLN A 95 -12.26 -8.26 4.65
N ALA A 96 -12.91 -7.53 3.73
CA ALA A 96 -13.44 -8.08 2.48
C ALA A 96 -12.32 -8.41 1.48
N LEU A 97 -11.19 -7.69 1.57
CA LEU A 97 -9.99 -7.94 0.76
C LEU A 97 -9.19 -9.17 1.24
N LYS A 98 -9.57 -9.83 2.35
CA LYS A 98 -8.93 -11.06 2.85
C LYS A 98 -8.96 -12.23 1.87
N ASN A 99 -9.86 -12.18 0.87
CA ASN A 99 -9.90 -13.18 -0.18
C ASN A 99 -8.66 -13.11 -1.08
N ASP A 100 -8.00 -11.95 -1.15
CA ASP A 100 -6.72 -11.77 -1.81
C ASP A 100 -5.59 -12.27 -0.88
N GLN A 101 -5.12 -13.49 -1.15
CA GLN A 101 -4.12 -14.17 -0.32
C GLN A 101 -2.76 -13.45 -0.32
N VAL A 102 -2.39 -12.83 -1.44
CA VAL A 102 -1.11 -12.13 -1.59
C VAL A 102 -1.14 -10.86 -0.75
N PHE A 103 -2.19 -10.05 -0.91
CA PHE A 103 -2.42 -8.86 -0.10
C PHE A 103 -2.39 -9.15 1.39
N PHE A 104 -3.15 -10.18 1.80
CA PHE A 104 -3.21 -10.54 3.20
C PHE A 104 -1.87 -11.07 3.72
N GLY A 105 -1.12 -11.82 2.91
CA GLY A 105 0.22 -12.28 3.23
C GLY A 105 1.19 -11.13 3.54
N ILE A 106 1.18 -10.08 2.71
CA ILE A 106 1.99 -8.87 2.93
C ILE A 106 1.54 -8.15 4.20
N CYS A 107 0.23 -7.97 4.41
CA CYS A 107 -0.30 -7.34 5.63
C CYS A 107 0.16 -8.08 6.90
N LEU A 108 0.06 -9.41 6.92
CA LEU A 108 0.50 -10.23 8.05
C LEU A 108 2.01 -10.09 8.33
N TYR A 109 2.83 -10.00 7.28
CA TYR A 109 4.26 -9.75 7.43
C TYR A 109 4.52 -8.40 8.13
N LEU A 110 3.84 -7.33 7.69
CA LEU A 110 3.99 -5.99 8.27
C LEU A 110 3.50 -5.92 9.71
N GLU A 111 2.39 -6.59 10.04
CA GLU A 111 1.93 -6.71 11.43
C GLU A 111 2.97 -7.39 12.32
N ARG A 112 3.61 -8.45 11.84
CA ARG A 112 4.68 -9.15 12.57
C ARG A 112 5.89 -8.23 12.77
N LEU A 113 6.27 -7.45 11.76
CA LEU A 113 7.35 -6.46 11.85
C LEU A 113 7.04 -5.42 12.94
N ARG A 114 5.84 -4.84 12.91
CA ARG A 114 5.38 -3.86 13.93
C ARG A 114 5.42 -4.45 15.35
N LYS A 115 4.97 -5.69 15.53
CA LYS A 115 5.02 -6.38 16.83
C LYS A 115 6.46 -6.59 17.33
N LYS A 116 7.41 -6.87 16.43
CA LYS A 116 8.84 -6.99 16.80
C LYS A 116 9.42 -5.65 17.24
N LEU A 117 9.01 -4.54 16.62
CA LEU A 117 9.48 -3.20 16.99
C LEU A 117 8.99 -2.76 18.37
N LYS A 118 7.75 -3.09 18.76
CA LYS A 118 7.20 -2.76 20.08
C LYS A 118 7.81 -3.54 21.25
N LYS A 119 8.58 -4.61 20.98
CA LYS A 119 9.19 -5.48 21.99
C LYS A 119 10.66 -5.14 22.28
N LYS A 120 11.24 -4.18 21.55
CA LYS A 120 12.56 -3.60 21.80
C LYS A 120 12.40 -2.31 22.59
#